data_AF-A0A554JFP1-F1
#
_entry.id   AF-A0A554JFP1-F1
#
_cell.length_a   1.000
_cell.length_b   1.000
_cell.length_c   1.000
_cell.angle_alpha   90.00
_cell.angle_beta   90.00
_cell.angle_gamma   90.00
#
_symmetry.space_group_name_H-M   'P 1'
#
loop_
_entity.id
_entity.type
_entity.pdbx_description
1 polymer ?
#
loop_
_entity_poly.entity_id
_entity_poly.type
_entity_poly.pdbx_seq_one_letter_code
_entity_poly.pdbx_strand_id
1 'polypeptide(L)'
;MATEKNYITDGPSKWDFVLSAADGDNAHRRIVNFELDVDHGRKLLVNNILIDGLEREDGSGENWLFVGQYFYRTVAAKKIKGFYSTKTRQGWFEFVGE
;
A
#
# COMPACT_ATOMS: atom_id res chain seq x y z
N MET A 1 -13.79 -16.50 -2.76
CA MET A 1 -14.30 -15.13 -3.03
C MET A 1 -13.26 -14.43 -3.88
N ALA A 2 -13.64 -13.79 -4.98
CA ALA A 2 -12.69 -13.00 -5.75
C ALA A 2 -12.30 -11.77 -4.91
N THR A 3 -11.01 -11.58 -4.65
CA THR A 3 -10.51 -10.37 -3.98
C THR A 3 -10.63 -9.19 -4.94
N GLU A 4 -11.30 -8.12 -4.48
CA GLU A 4 -11.44 -6.90 -5.27
C GLU A 4 -10.16 -6.07 -5.20
N LYS A 5 -9.65 -5.68 -6.37
CA LYS A 5 -8.45 -4.83 -6.50
C LYS A 5 -8.85 -3.37 -6.37
N ASN A 6 -8.18 -2.67 -5.45
CA ASN A 6 -8.26 -1.23 -5.28
C ASN A 6 -7.13 -0.60 -6.10
N TYR A 7 -7.46 0.18 -7.12
CA TYR A 7 -6.46 0.79 -8.01
C TYR A 7 -5.94 2.11 -7.44
N ILE A 8 -4.61 2.22 -7.36
CA ILE A 8 -3.91 3.38 -6.82
C ILE A 8 -3.63 4.36 -7.96
N THR A 9 -4.15 5.58 -7.84
CA THR A 9 -3.94 6.67 -8.80
C THR A 9 -2.80 7.60 -8.43
N ASP A 10 -2.52 7.73 -7.13
CA ASP A 10 -1.33 8.37 -6.58
C ASP A 10 -0.96 7.74 -5.22
N GLY A 11 0.30 7.82 -4.83
CA GLY A 11 0.79 7.23 -3.59
C GLY A 11 2.01 7.94 -3.02
N PRO A 12 2.68 7.35 -2.03
CA PRO A 12 3.86 7.95 -1.39
C PRO A 12 5.04 8.06 -2.35
N SER A 13 6.05 8.87 -1.98
CA SER A 13 7.32 8.85 -2.69
C SER A 13 8.03 7.50 -2.53
N LYS A 14 9.01 7.21 -3.40
CA LYS A 14 9.87 6.02 -3.26
C LYS A 14 10.47 5.89 -1.86
N TRP A 15 10.99 6.99 -1.34
CA TRP A 15 11.63 6.99 -0.02
C TRP A 15 10.62 6.77 1.10
N ASP A 16 9.46 7.40 1.05
CA ASP A 16 8.43 7.18 2.07
C ASP A 16 7.92 5.73 2.06
N PHE A 17 7.73 5.16 0.87
CA PHE A 17 7.33 3.77 0.70
C PHE A 17 8.36 2.78 1.23
N VAL A 18 9.62 2.93 0.83
CA VAL A 18 10.71 2.04 1.24
C VAL A 18 11.02 2.19 2.74
N LEU A 19 10.99 3.42 3.27
CA LEU A 19 11.23 3.65 4.69
C LEU A 19 10.09 3.11 5.55
N SER A 20 8.83 3.22 5.11
CA SER A 20 7.70 2.56 5.77
C SER A 20 7.89 1.05 5.89
N ALA A 21 8.38 0.40 4.81
CA ALA A 21 8.71 -1.01 4.83
C ALA A 21 9.92 -1.33 5.73
N ALA A 22 10.97 -0.50 5.69
CA ALA A 22 12.19 -0.71 6.44
C ALA A 22 12.02 -0.51 7.95
N ASP A 23 11.04 0.29 8.37
CA ASP A 23 10.71 0.48 9.78
C ASP A 23 10.25 -0.84 10.45
N GLY A 24 9.78 -1.84 9.69
CA GLY A 24 9.42 -3.17 10.21
C GLY A 24 8.46 -3.07 11.40
N ASP A 25 8.73 -3.79 12.49
CA ASP A 25 7.92 -3.78 13.72
C ASP A 25 8.32 -2.70 14.75
N ASN A 26 8.92 -1.59 14.30
CA ASN A 26 9.32 -0.51 15.20
C ASN A 26 8.11 0.18 15.86
N ALA A 27 8.28 0.76 17.06
CA ALA A 27 7.22 1.46 17.78
C ALA A 27 6.69 2.71 17.05
N HIS A 28 7.46 3.28 16.11
CA HIS A 28 7.11 4.49 15.36
C HIS A 28 7.10 4.23 13.85
N ARG A 29 6.28 3.29 13.40
CA ARG A 29 6.16 2.96 11.97
C ARG A 29 5.60 4.14 11.17
N ARG A 30 6.19 4.42 10.02
CA ARG A 30 5.66 5.43 9.09
C ARG A 30 4.41 4.93 8.40
N ILE A 31 3.33 5.67 8.58
CA ILE A 31 2.09 5.52 7.82
C ILE A 31 2.27 6.18 6.45
N VAL A 32 1.84 5.48 5.41
CA VAL A 32 1.73 6.02 4.05
C VAL A 32 0.27 6.15 3.63
N ASN A 33 0.04 7.00 2.63
CA ASN A 33 -1.29 7.28 2.11
C ASN A 33 -1.34 6.91 0.63
N PHE A 34 -2.44 6.32 0.20
CA PHE A 34 -2.73 6.05 -1.20
C PHE A 34 -4.00 6.77 -1.62
N GLU A 35 -4.03 7.32 -2.82
CA GLU A 35 -5.24 7.76 -3.49
C GLU A 35 -5.75 6.62 -4.38
N LEU A 36 -7.02 6.27 -4.24
CA LEU A 36 -7.67 5.21 -4.99
C LEU A 36 -8.69 5.76 -5.98
N ASP A 37 -8.84 5.09 -7.12
CA ASP A 37 -10.02 5.23 -7.97
C ASP A 37 -11.09 4.22 -7.53
N VAL A 38 -12.21 4.72 -7.02
CA VAL A 38 -13.29 3.88 -6.46
C VAL A 38 -14.55 3.84 -7.31
N ASP A 39 -14.76 4.84 -8.18
CA ASP A 39 -15.93 4.89 -9.07
C ASP A 39 -15.72 5.90 -10.21
N HIS A 40 -15.24 5.42 -11.36
CA HIS A 40 -15.16 6.18 -12.61
C HIS A 40 -14.59 7.61 -12.46
N GLY A 41 -13.44 7.74 -11.77
CA GLY A 41 -12.77 9.02 -11.55
C GLY A 41 -13.05 9.66 -10.19
N ARG A 42 -13.93 9.06 -9.36
CA ARG A 42 -14.02 9.42 -7.94
C ARG A 42 -12.78 8.93 -7.21
N LYS A 43 -12.04 9.88 -6.64
CA LYS A 43 -10.83 9.63 -5.86
C LYS A 43 -11.13 9.50 -4.37
N LEU A 44 -10.55 8.49 -3.73
CA LEU A 44 -10.60 8.29 -2.29
C LEU A 44 -9.18 8.31 -1.71
N LEU A 45 -8.91 9.24 -0.81
CA LEU A 45 -7.67 9.22 -0.04
C LEU A 45 -7.77 8.20 1.11
N VAL A 46 -6.97 7.16 1.03
CA VAL A 46 -6.79 6.15 2.06
C VAL A 46 -5.55 6.50 2.87
N ASN A 47 -5.80 7.00 4.08
CA ASN A 47 -4.78 7.20 5.09
C ASN A 47 -4.72 5.97 6.01
N ASN A 48 -3.58 5.72 6.67
CA ASN A 48 -3.37 4.60 7.61
C ASN A 48 -2.99 3.25 6.97
N ILE A 49 -2.08 3.28 6.00
CA ILE A 49 -1.44 2.07 5.48
C ILE A 49 -0.05 1.95 6.10
N LEU A 50 0.26 0.79 6.67
CA LEU A 50 1.61 0.38 7.03
C LEU A 50 2.12 -0.64 6.02
N ILE A 51 3.32 -0.42 5.50
CA ILE A 51 3.99 -1.41 4.66
C ILE A 51 4.79 -2.34 5.58
N ASP A 52 4.44 -3.62 5.62
CA ASP A 52 5.09 -4.62 6.47
C ASP A 52 6.32 -5.24 5.78
N GLY A 53 6.32 -5.27 4.44
CA GLY A 53 7.43 -5.84 3.70
C GLY A 53 7.31 -5.67 2.19
N LEU A 54 8.45 -5.75 1.54
CA LEU A 54 8.59 -5.75 0.08
C LEU A 54 8.94 -7.18 -0.34
N GLU A 55 7.99 -7.87 -0.99
CA GLU A 55 8.11 -9.29 -1.31
C GLU A 55 8.95 -9.54 -2.56
N ARG A 56 8.81 -8.68 -3.58
CA ARG A 56 9.52 -8.84 -4.84
C ARG A 56 9.72 -7.50 -5.53
N GLU A 57 10.91 -7.34 -6.06
CA GLU A 57 11.35 -6.22 -6.89
C GLU A 57 11.63 -6.78 -8.30
N ASP A 58 11.30 -6.05 -9.36
CA ASP A 58 11.42 -6.54 -10.74
C ASP A 58 12.79 -6.29 -11.40
N GLY A 59 13.75 -5.76 -10.63
CA GLY A 59 15.11 -5.38 -11.03
C GLY A 59 15.25 -3.90 -11.42
N SER A 60 14.16 -3.13 -11.45
CA SER A 60 14.17 -1.70 -11.78
C SER A 60 14.46 -0.77 -10.60
N GLY A 61 14.32 -1.28 -9.38
CA GLY A 61 14.23 -0.52 -8.13
C GLY A 61 12.96 0.32 -8.02
N GLU A 62 11.99 0.19 -8.93
CA GLU A 62 10.82 1.06 -9.02
C GLU A 62 9.49 0.32 -8.91
N ASN A 63 9.45 -0.99 -9.12
CA ASN A 63 8.21 -1.76 -9.06
C ASN A 63 8.31 -2.83 -7.99
N TRP A 64 7.32 -2.84 -7.10
CA TRP A 64 7.37 -3.61 -5.87
C TRP A 64 6.08 -4.36 -5.65
N LEU A 65 6.18 -5.67 -5.41
CA LEU A 65 5.14 -6.39 -4.67
C LEU A 65 5.35 -6.14 -3.19
N PHE A 66 4.27 -5.84 -2.48
CA PHE A 66 4.32 -5.51 -1.07
C PHE A 66 3.19 -6.16 -0.29
N VAL A 67 3.43 -6.32 0.99
CA VAL A 67 2.45 -6.70 2.01
C VAL A 67 2.38 -5.61 3.06
N GLY A 68 1.23 -5.49 3.69
CA GLY A 68 1.02 -4.47 4.69
C GLY A 68 -0.29 -4.62 5.44
N GLN A 69 -0.61 -3.56 6.17
CA GLN A 69 -1.79 -3.48 7.00
C GLN A 69 -2.52 -2.17 6.77
N TYR A 70 -3.84 -2.25 6.67
CA TYR A 70 -4.74 -1.10 6.67
C TYR A 70 -5.45 -0.99 8.01
N PHE A 71 -5.41 0.21 8.60
CA PHE A 71 -6.06 0.50 9.88
C PHE A 71 -7.22 1.47 9.67
N TYR A 72 -8.43 1.06 10.04
CA TYR A 72 -9.56 1.98 10.07
C TYR A 72 -9.81 2.46 11.50
N ARG A 73 -9.47 3.74 11.75
CA ARG A 73 -9.63 4.47 13.03
C ARG A 73 -8.88 3.84 14.21
N THR A 74 -9.30 2.68 14.69
CA THR A 74 -8.71 1.89 15.81
C THR A 74 -9.10 0.40 15.75
N VAL A 75 -9.60 -0.08 14.60
CA VAL A 75 -10.08 -1.47 14.42
C VAL A 75 -8.92 -2.40 14.03
N ALA A 76 -9.11 -3.70 14.25
CA ALA A 76 -8.22 -4.78 13.80
C ALA A 76 -7.67 -4.52 12.39
N ALA A 77 -6.35 -4.58 12.28
CA ALA A 77 -5.63 -4.32 11.05
C ALA A 77 -6.04 -5.35 9.99
N LYS A 78 -6.50 -4.87 8.84
CA LYS A 78 -6.74 -5.76 7.69
C LYS A 78 -5.43 -5.94 6.93
N LYS A 79 -5.03 -7.18 6.71
CA LYS A 79 -3.88 -7.48 5.86
C LYS A 79 -4.20 -7.08 4.43
N ILE A 80 -3.21 -6.49 3.78
CA ILE A 80 -3.24 -6.15 2.37
C ILE A 80 -2.02 -6.73 1.69
N LYS A 81 -2.17 -6.98 0.39
CA LYS A 81 -1.05 -7.23 -0.52
C LYS A 81 -1.29 -6.46 -1.80
N GLY A 82 -0.23 -6.08 -2.48
CA GLY A 82 -0.37 -5.25 -3.67
C GLY A 82 0.87 -5.16 -4.51
N PHE A 83 0.72 -4.43 -5.60
CA PHE A 83 1.77 -4.00 -6.50
C PHE A 83 1.81 -2.47 -6.47
N TYR A 84 3.01 -1.90 -6.36
CA TYR A 84 3.20 -0.45 -6.40
C TYR A 84 4.42 -0.09 -7.23
N SER A 85 4.23 0.84 -8.17
CA SER A 85 5.30 1.47 -8.91
C SER A 85 5.63 2.82 -8.28
N THR A 86 6.81 2.97 -7.70
CA THR A 86 7.29 4.24 -7.14
C THR A 86 7.61 5.26 -8.23
N LYS A 87 7.86 4.81 -9.47
CA LYS A 87 8.11 5.68 -10.62
C LYS A 87 6.86 6.41 -11.08
N THR A 88 5.74 5.70 -11.24
CA THR A 88 4.47 6.30 -11.65
C THR A 88 3.58 6.68 -10.47
N ARG A 89 3.94 6.25 -9.26
CA ARG A 89 3.17 6.36 -8.01
C ARG A 89 1.80 5.68 -8.09
N GLN A 90 1.69 4.63 -8.91
CA GLN A 90 0.46 3.93 -9.20
C GLN A 90 0.60 2.42 -8.97
N GLY A 91 -0.53 1.73 -8.90
CA GLY A 91 -0.54 0.29 -8.66
C GLY A 91 -1.91 -0.21 -8.24
N TRP A 92 -1.92 -1.25 -7.41
CA TRP A 92 -3.14 -1.77 -6.82
C TRP A 92 -2.85 -2.50 -5.51
N PHE A 93 -3.84 -2.59 -4.63
CA PHE A 93 -3.81 -3.53 -3.51
C PHE A 93 -5.17 -4.20 -3.32
N GLU A 94 -5.16 -5.36 -2.68
CA GLU A 94 -6.35 -6.09 -2.26
C GLU A 94 -6.26 -6.44 -0.77
N PHE A 95 -7.43 -6.55 -0.13
CA PHE A 95 -7.51 -7.06 1.24
C PHE A 95 -7.36 -8.58 1.21
N VAL A 96 -6.43 -9.11 1.98
CA VAL A 96 -6.28 -10.56 2.15
C VAL A 96 -7.42 -11.02 3.05
N GLY A 97 -8.32 -11.87 2.53
CA GLY A 97 -9.38 -12.48 3.33
C GLY A 97 -8.79 -13.31 4.49
N GLU A 98 -9.52 -13.38 5.60
CA GLU A 98 -9.23 -14.33 6.69
C GLU A 98 -9.38 -15.78 6.24
#